data_AF-A0A0S2TC95-F1
#
_entry.id   AF-A0A0S2TC95-F1
#
_cell.length_a   1.000
_cell.length_b   1.000
_cell.length_c   1.000
_cell.angle_alpha   90.00
_cell.angle_beta   90.00
_cell.angle_gamma   90.00
#
_symmetry.space_group_name_H-M   'P 1'
#
loop_
_entity.id
_entity.type
_entity.pdbx_description
1 polymer ?
#
loop_
_entity_poly.entity_id
_entity_poly.type
_entity_poly.pdbx_seq_one_letter_code
_entity_poly.pdbx_strand_id
1 'polypeptide(L)'
;MAQAKGDESLSRQGKGFTVPASPFNAVKLDLALIIIIAVVLWLIHDRLIANQLGQFLLLSGYGLAAMGWIVFRTRRVARRLAAADSATAVAAGAAAQAHGWERGEE
;
A
#
# COMPACT_ATOMS: atom_id res chain seq x y z
N MET A 1 -6.83 14.57 54.70
CA MET A 1 -7.16 13.30 54.02
C MET A 1 -6.88 13.48 52.54
N ALA A 2 -6.01 12.64 52.00
CA ALA A 2 -5.51 12.67 50.64
C ALA A 2 -6.41 11.85 49.70
N GLN A 3 -6.58 12.32 48.45
CA GLN A 3 -6.62 11.58 47.17
C GLN A 3 -7.27 12.48 46.11
N ALA A 4 -6.52 12.89 45.07
CA ALA A 4 -6.45 12.26 43.74
C ALA A 4 -7.74 12.50 42.93
N LYS A 5 -7.72 13.15 41.77
CA LYS A 5 -7.22 12.63 40.49
C LYS A 5 -7.33 13.81 39.50
N GLY A 6 -6.29 14.25 38.79
CA GLY A 6 -5.56 13.45 37.81
C GLY A 6 -6.23 13.60 36.45
N ASP A 7 -5.67 14.50 35.63
CA ASP A 7 -5.48 14.28 34.19
C ASP A 7 -6.71 14.34 33.25
N GLU A 8 -7.69 15.21 33.53
CA GLU A 8 -8.84 15.43 32.62
C GLU A 8 -8.54 16.36 31.43
N SER A 9 -7.27 16.66 31.19
CA SER A 9 -6.83 17.49 30.08
C SER A 9 -5.82 16.70 29.27
N LEU A 10 -6.08 16.55 27.96
CA LEU A 10 -5.20 16.00 26.92
C LEU A 10 -5.39 14.53 26.48
N SER A 11 -6.56 13.91 26.71
CA SER A 11 -6.95 12.70 25.97
C SER A 11 -7.90 12.99 24.81
N ARG A 12 -7.88 14.22 24.24
CA ARG A 12 -8.38 14.45 22.88
C ARG A 12 -7.39 13.88 21.87
N GLN A 13 -7.15 12.57 22.02
CA GLN A 13 -7.05 11.57 20.99
C GLN A 13 -7.04 12.25 19.63
N GLY A 14 -5.82 12.53 19.18
CA GLY A 14 -5.57 13.06 17.85
C GLY A 14 -6.44 12.24 16.93
N LYS A 15 -7.51 12.88 16.45
CA LYS A 15 -8.40 12.37 15.43
C LYS A 15 -7.53 12.33 14.20
N GLY A 16 -6.67 11.31 14.18
CA GLY A 16 -5.84 10.95 13.06
C GLY A 16 -6.80 10.97 11.91
N PHE A 17 -6.44 11.71 10.89
CA PHE A 17 -7.11 11.70 9.61
C PHE A 17 -7.10 10.23 9.16
N THR A 18 -8.05 9.42 9.63
CA THR A 18 -8.24 8.03 9.24
C THR A 18 -8.96 8.08 7.90
N VAL A 19 -8.24 8.64 6.93
CA VAL A 19 -8.45 8.29 5.54
C VAL A 19 -8.29 6.77 5.53
N PRO A 20 -9.31 6.01 5.09
CA PRO A 20 -9.20 4.57 5.01
C PRO A 20 -7.90 4.27 4.29
N ALA A 21 -6.98 3.53 4.93
CA ALA A 21 -5.62 3.35 4.45
C ALA A 21 -5.71 2.74 3.05
N SER A 22 -5.70 3.59 2.03
CA SER A 22 -5.98 3.15 0.68
C SER A 22 -4.80 2.27 0.31
N PRO A 23 -5.02 1.00 0.00
CA PRO A 23 -3.95 0.05 -0.30
C PRO A 23 -3.10 0.50 -1.50
N PHE A 24 -3.64 1.39 -2.33
CA PHE A 24 -2.93 2.03 -3.43
C PHE A 24 -1.95 3.13 -3.00
N ASN A 25 -2.03 3.64 -1.77
CA ASN A 25 -1.09 4.65 -1.26
C ASN A 25 0.34 4.08 -1.14
N ALA A 26 0.46 2.81 -0.75
CA ALA A 26 1.75 2.11 -0.73
C ALA A 26 2.33 1.96 -2.14
N VAL A 27 1.48 1.73 -3.15
CA VAL A 27 1.91 1.63 -4.55
C VAL A 27 2.32 3.00 -5.11
N LYS A 28 1.61 4.07 -4.73
CA LYS A 28 1.98 5.45 -5.11
C LYS A 28 3.34 5.85 -4.54
N LEU A 29 3.65 5.46 -3.31
CA LEU A 29 4.95 5.73 -2.69
C LEU A 29 6.08 4.94 -3.37
N ASP A 30 5.87 3.66 -3.67
CA ASP A 30 6.81 2.85 -4.46
C ASP A 30 7.07 3.49 -5.84
N LEU A 31 6.02 3.95 -6.52
CA LEU A 31 6.15 4.61 -7.82
C LEU A 31 6.93 5.93 -7.73
N ALA A 32 6.64 6.75 -6.72
CA ALA A 32 7.37 7.98 -6.47
C ALA A 32 8.85 7.71 -6.19
N LEU A 33 9.16 6.68 -5.39
CA LEU A 33 10.54 6.28 -5.10
C LEU A 33 11.28 5.84 -6.37
N ILE A 34 10.64 5.04 -7.22
CA ILE A 34 11.24 4.60 -8.50
C ILE A 34 11.52 5.78 -9.41
N ILE A 35 10.61 6.75 -9.50
CA ILE A 35 10.83 7.97 -10.29
C ILE A 35 12.03 8.76 -9.73
N ILE A 36 12.13 8.91 -8.41
CA ILE A 36 13.26 9.60 -7.77
C ILE A 36 14.57 8.89 -8.12
N ILE A 37 14.62 7.57 -7.98
CA ILE A 37 15.82 6.79 -8.33
C ILE A 37 16.13 6.92 -9.82
N ALA A 38 15.11 6.93 -10.70
CA ALA A 38 15.30 7.13 -12.14
C ALA A 38 15.94 8.48 -12.46
N VAL A 39 15.48 9.55 -11.82
CA VAL A 39 16.03 10.91 -11.98
C VAL A 39 17.47 10.97 -11.48
N VAL A 40 17.73 10.40 -10.31
CA VAL A 40 19.08 10.33 -9.74
C VAL A 40 20.00 9.54 -10.68
N LEU A 41 19.55 8.39 -11.18
CA LEU A 41 20.33 7.58 -12.11
C LEU A 41 20.61 8.32 -13.41
N TRP A 42 19.63 9.07 -13.93
CA TRP A 42 19.79 9.92 -15.11
C TRP A 42 20.86 11.00 -14.89
N LEU A 43 20.86 11.68 -13.74
CA LEU A 43 21.85 12.72 -13.42
C LEU A 43 23.28 12.20 -13.27
N ILE A 44 23.44 10.94 -12.84
CA ILE A 44 24.78 10.35 -12.60
C ILE A 44 25.22 9.45 -13.78
N HIS A 45 24.35 9.20 -14.78
CA HIS A 45 24.68 8.24 -15.85
C HIS A 45 25.90 8.67 -16.67
N ASP A 46 26.05 9.97 -16.94
CA ASP A 46 27.18 10.54 -17.68
C ASP A 46 28.50 10.39 -16.92
N ARG A 47 28.43 10.27 -15.59
CA ARG A 47 29.59 10.09 -14.73
C ARG A 47 29.98 8.63 -14.55
N LEU A 48 29.03 7.69 -14.74
CA LEU A 48 29.24 6.26 -14.52
C LEU A 48 29.77 5.54 -15.76
N ILE A 49 29.35 5.94 -16.96
CA ILE A 49 29.67 5.22 -18.20
C ILE A 49 30.07 6.20 -19.30
N ALA A 50 31.31 6.06 -19.77
CA ALA A 50 31.87 6.89 -20.84
C ALA A 50 31.42 6.48 -22.26
N ASN A 51 30.86 5.28 -22.43
CA ASN A 51 30.40 4.77 -23.72
C ASN A 51 28.87 4.89 -23.88
N GLN A 52 28.42 5.53 -24.97
CA GLN A 52 27.03 5.67 -25.39
C GLN A 52 26.23 4.36 -25.31
N LEU A 53 26.83 3.23 -25.74
CA LEU A 53 26.13 1.94 -25.72
C LEU A 53 25.85 1.45 -24.28
N GLY A 54 26.80 1.67 -23.37
CA GLY A 54 26.64 1.30 -21.97
C GLY A 54 25.62 2.20 -21.25
N GLN A 55 25.53 3.48 -21.60
CA GLN A 55 24.46 4.36 -21.11
C GLN A 55 23.09 3.86 -21.57
N PHE A 56 22.97 3.49 -22.84
CA PHE A 56 21.72 2.98 -23.40
C PHE A 56 21.28 1.68 -22.73
N LEU A 57 22.23 0.75 -22.50
CA LEU A 57 21.99 -0.50 -21.79
C LEU A 57 21.61 -0.29 -20.32
N LEU A 58 22.28 0.63 -19.62
CA LEU A 58 21.98 0.96 -18.24
C LEU A 58 20.55 1.54 -18.12
N LEU A 59 20.23 2.51 -18.98
CA LEU A 59 18.94 3.19 -18.95
C LEU A 59 17.79 2.24 -19.37
N SER A 60 18.00 1.45 -20.42
CA SER A 60 17.01 0.46 -20.88
C SER A 60 16.84 -0.66 -19.86
N GLY A 61 17.93 -1.17 -19.28
CA GLY A 61 17.90 -2.20 -18.26
C GLY A 61 17.20 -1.73 -16.98
N TYR A 62 17.52 -0.51 -16.54
CA TYR A 62 16.85 0.11 -15.40
C TYR A 62 15.36 0.36 -15.68
N GLY A 63 15.03 0.92 -16.85
CA GLY A 63 13.65 1.17 -17.26
C GLY A 63 12.81 -0.10 -17.31
N LEU A 64 13.34 -1.18 -17.90
CA LEU A 64 12.66 -2.48 -17.96
C LEU A 64 12.52 -3.13 -16.58
N ALA A 65 13.56 -3.06 -15.74
CA ALA A 65 13.50 -3.57 -14.36
C ALA A 65 12.47 -2.80 -13.53
N ALA A 66 12.45 -1.47 -13.65
CA ALA A 66 11.47 -0.60 -12.99
C ALA A 66 10.04 -0.89 -13.46
N MET A 67 9.81 -0.98 -14.77
CA MET A 67 8.51 -1.31 -15.34
C MET A 67 8.03 -2.69 -14.85
N GLY A 68 8.89 -3.71 -14.92
CA GLY A 68 8.57 -5.06 -14.45
C GLY A 68 8.22 -5.08 -12.96
N TRP A 69 8.98 -4.36 -12.15
CA TRP A 69 8.74 -4.25 -10.71
C TRP A 69 7.39 -3.59 -10.39
N ILE A 70 7.07 -2.47 -11.06
CA ILE A 70 5.81 -1.74 -10.87
C ILE A 70 4.62 -2.64 -11.23
N VAL A 71 4.68 -3.32 -12.37
CA VAL A 71 3.60 -4.22 -12.83
C VAL A 71 3.42 -5.38 -11.85
N PHE A 72 4.50 -6.01 -11.41
CA PHE A 72 4.45 -7.11 -10.44
C PHE A 72 3.86 -6.67 -9.11
N ARG A 73 4.30 -5.52 -8.58
CA ARG A 73 3.82 -4.94 -7.31
C ARG A 73 2.34 -4.59 -7.38
N THR A 74 1.93 -3.92 -8.46
CA THR A 74 0.53 -3.54 -8.69
C THR A 74 -0.36 -4.78 -8.78
N ARG A 75 0.06 -5.81 -9.54
CA ARG A 75 -0.66 -7.09 -9.62
C ARG A 75 -0.70 -7.84 -8.29
N ARG A 76 0.33 -7.73 -7.45
CA ARG A 76 0.33 -8.35 -6.12
C ARG A 76 -0.64 -7.65 -5.18
N VAL A 77 -0.72 -6.32 -5.21
CA VAL A 77 -1.68 -5.55 -4.40
C VAL A 77 -3.11 -5.81 -4.88
N ALA A 78 -3.37 -5.72 -6.18
CA ALA A 78 -4.69 -5.99 -6.75
C ALA A 78 -5.21 -7.40 -6.38
N ARG A 79 -4.36 -8.42 -6.46
CA ARG A 79 -4.71 -9.79 -6.05
C ARG A 79 -5.04 -9.91 -4.57
N ARG A 80 -4.33 -9.18 -3.70
CA ARG A 80 -4.60 -9.19 -2.26
C ARG A 80 -5.92 -8.53 -1.91
N LEU A 81 -6.29 -7.48 -2.64
CA LEU A 81 -7.58 -6.81 -2.47
C LEU A 81 -8.74 -7.69 -2.94
N ALA A 82 -8.61 -8.29 -4.12
CA ALA A 82 -9.61 -9.24 -4.62
C ALA A 82 -9.81 -10.42 -3.64
N ALA A 83 -8.73 -10.95 -3.06
CA ALA A 83 -8.81 -12.02 -2.06
C ALA A 83 -9.48 -11.56 -0.74
N ALA A 84 -9.22 -10.32 -0.30
CA ALA A 84 -9.84 -9.77 0.91
C ALA A 84 -11.34 -9.54 0.72
N ASP A 85 -11.77 -9.01 -0.43
CA ASP A 85 -13.20 -8.83 -0.76
C ASP A 85 -13.94 -10.17 -0.85
N SER A 86 -13.29 -11.20 -1.39
CA SER A 86 -13.86 -12.55 -1.42
C SER A 86 -14.06 -13.11 0.00
N ALA A 87 -13.09 -12.90 0.89
CA ALA A 87 -13.15 -13.39 2.26
C ALA A 87 -14.22 -12.68 3.10
N THR A 88 -14.38 -11.36 2.95
CA THR A 88 -15.44 -10.60 3.64
C THR A 88 -16.83 -10.97 3.13
N ALA A 89 -17.00 -11.20 1.82
CA ALA A 89 -18.26 -11.68 1.25
C ALA A 89 -18.65 -13.06 1.79
N VAL A 90 -17.69 -14.00 1.90
CA VAL A 90 -17.92 -15.32 2.49
C VAL A 90 -18.29 -15.22 3.98
N ALA A 91 -17.59 -14.39 4.75
CA ALA A 91 -17.89 -14.17 6.16
C ALA A 91 -19.28 -13.54 6.39
N ALA A 92 -19.66 -12.57 5.54
CA ALA A 92 -20.98 -11.95 5.59
C ALA A 92 -22.10 -12.95 5.23
N GLY A 93 -21.86 -13.81 4.22
CA GLY A 93 -22.78 -14.90 3.88
C GLY A 93 -22.98 -15.90 5.02
N ALA A 94 -21.89 -16.30 5.69
CA ALA A 94 -21.94 -17.20 6.84
C ALA A 94 -22.70 -16.59 8.03
N ALA A 95 -22.49 -15.31 8.32
CA ALA A 95 -23.20 -14.59 9.39
C ALA A 95 -24.71 -14.45 9.10
N ALA A 96 -25.08 -14.16 7.85
CA ALA A 96 -26.48 -14.07 7.44
C ALA A 96 -27.19 -15.43 7.56
N GLN A 97 -26.50 -16.52 7.24
CA GLN A 97 -27.04 -17.87 7.37
C GLN A 97 -27.23 -18.28 8.84
N ALA A 98 -26.28 -17.94 9.72
CA ALA A 98 -26.41 -18.16 11.16
C ALA A 98 -27.58 -17.37 11.77
N HIS A 99 -27.78 -16.12 11.36
CA HIS A 99 -28.84 -15.26 11.89
C HIS A 99 -30.24 -15.58 11.30
N GLY A 100 -30.29 -16.25 10.14
CA GLY A 100 -31.51 -16.79 9.55
C GLY A 100 -32.00 -18.08 10.21
N TRP A 101 -31.09 -18.86 10.80
CA TRP A 101 -31.42 -20.08 11.56
C TRP A 101 -32.20 -19.76 12.85
N GLU A 102 -31.92 -18.64 13.52
CA GLU A 102 -32.62 -18.25 14.75
C GLU A 102 -34.01 -17.61 14.53
N ARG A 103 -34.41 -17.33 13.28
CA ARG A 103 -35.70 -16.67 12.97
C ARG A 103 -36.78 -17.62 12.44
N GLY A 104 -36.48 -18.92 12.39
CA GLY A 104 -37.34 -19.95 11.79
C GLY A 104 -38.03 -20.89 12.79
N GLU A 105 -38.08 -20.54 14.07
CA GLU A 105 -38.77 -21.32 15.11
C GLU A 105 -39.76 -20.45 15.90
N GLU A 106 -40.84 -19.99 15.26
CA GLU A 106 -42.13 -19.72 15.93
C GLU A 106 -43.30 -20.06 14.99
#